data_AF-A0A2H0MWY9-F1
#
_entry.id   AF-A0A2H0MWY9-F1
#
_cell.length_a   1.000
_cell.length_b   1.000
_cell.length_c   1.000
_cell.angle_alpha   90.00
_cell.angle_beta   90.00
_cell.angle_gamma   90.00
#
_symmetry.space_group_name_H-M   'P 1'
#
loop_
_entity.id
_entity.type
_entity.pdbx_description
1 polymer ?
#
loop_
_entity_poly.entity_id
_entity_poly.type
_entity_poly.pdbx_seq_one_letter_code
_entity_poly.pdbx_strand_id
1 'polypeptide(L)'
;MKLNRLSFFTLCLLLVVPTTLQANEATEQCLQGISPYKQAHGKADEQGGVWAQFEKRAEIRNDSVLALKLDAKIKELFSTLNYLCNTLKGVPYDDLGRFIAKELEQISIPDFKKKWTQLGTPPERINSWVEYYLFAKENLHRSLILEKVESTIQASGLFFDRYQNLLEKFSSQPQTQFIEETRKLLSQTNDFFKTEPYLLQAVQENSRLLYWDRDENYGGS
;
A
#
# COMPACT_ATOMS: atom_id res chain seq x y z
N MET A 1 -17.28 -52.49 -47.37
CA MET A 1 -17.16 -51.12 -47.93
C MET A 1 -18.25 -50.26 -47.30
N LYS A 2 -17.90 -49.05 -46.84
CA LYS A 2 -18.69 -48.08 -46.05
C LYS A 2 -18.71 -48.33 -44.53
N LEU A 3 -17.73 -47.74 -43.84
CA LEU A 3 -18.03 -47.01 -42.61
C LEU A 3 -17.77 -45.53 -42.89
N ASN A 4 -18.79 -44.73 -42.62
CA ASN A 4 -18.88 -43.31 -42.90
C ASN A 4 -18.67 -42.54 -41.59
N ARG A 5 -17.94 -41.42 -41.66
CA ARG A 5 -18.05 -40.23 -40.80
C ARG A 5 -17.54 -40.33 -39.35
N LEU A 6 -16.22 -40.31 -39.18
CA LEU A 6 -15.60 -39.52 -38.10
C LEU A 6 -15.59 -38.05 -38.56
N SER A 7 -16.62 -37.30 -38.19
CA SER A 7 -16.66 -35.85 -38.41
C SER A 7 -16.25 -35.15 -37.12
N PHE A 8 -15.03 -34.61 -37.13
CA PHE A 8 -14.65 -33.33 -36.51
C PHE A 8 -15.47 -32.91 -35.28
N PHE A 9 -15.09 -33.41 -34.10
CA PHE A 9 -15.50 -32.83 -32.82
C PHE A 9 -14.24 -32.47 -32.01
N THR A 10 -13.28 -31.84 -32.67
CA THR A 10 -11.96 -31.54 -32.10
C THR A 10 -11.52 -30.13 -32.47
N LEU A 11 -12.26 -29.09 -32.03
CA LEU A 11 -11.67 -27.74 -31.86
C LEU A 11 -12.63 -26.79 -31.12
N CYS A 12 -12.73 -26.94 -29.79
CA CYS A 12 -13.09 -25.84 -28.89
C CYS A 12 -12.69 -26.22 -27.46
N LEU A 13 -11.43 -26.64 -27.27
CA LEU A 13 -10.79 -26.46 -25.99
C LEU A 13 -10.41 -24.97 -25.93
N LEU A 14 -11.43 -24.15 -25.63
CA LEU A 14 -11.27 -22.74 -25.35
C LEU A 14 -10.16 -22.59 -24.31
N LEU A 15 -9.21 -21.74 -24.65
CA LEU A 15 -8.18 -21.18 -23.80
C LEU A 15 -8.82 -20.51 -22.58
N VAL A 16 -9.26 -21.30 -21.61
CA VAL A 16 -9.54 -20.80 -20.26
C VAL A 16 -8.18 -20.77 -19.59
N VAL A 17 -7.43 -19.70 -19.86
CA VAL A 17 -6.23 -19.39 -19.08
C VAL A 17 -6.72 -19.26 -17.63
N PRO A 18 -6.16 -20.03 -16.68
CA PRO A 18 -6.59 -19.92 -15.28
C PRO A 18 -6.39 -18.48 -14.83
N THR A 19 -7.45 -17.87 -14.29
CA THR A 19 -7.49 -16.47 -13.82
C THR A 19 -6.39 -16.15 -12.81
N THR A 20 -5.86 -17.16 -12.12
CA THR A 20 -4.75 -17.05 -11.18
C THR A 20 -3.42 -16.73 -11.86
N LEU A 21 -3.18 -17.23 -13.08
CA LEU A 21 -1.94 -16.97 -13.82
C LEU A 21 -1.89 -15.50 -14.28
N GLN A 22 -3.02 -14.98 -14.77
CA GLN A 22 -3.16 -13.59 -15.18
C GLN A 22 -3.08 -12.59 -14.01
N ALA A 23 -3.55 -12.98 -12.82
CA ALA A 23 -3.46 -12.13 -11.62
C ALA A 23 -2.01 -11.97 -11.12
N ASN A 24 -1.23 -13.05 -11.18
CA ASN A 24 0.20 -12.99 -10.83
C ASN A 24 0.98 -12.14 -11.82
N GLU A 25 0.71 -12.29 -13.12
CA GLU A 25 1.35 -11.50 -14.18
C GLU A 25 1.07 -9.99 -14.03
N ALA A 26 -0.18 -9.60 -13.79
CA ALA A 26 -0.54 -8.19 -13.57
C ALA A 26 0.13 -7.59 -12.32
N THR A 27 0.24 -8.39 -11.25
CA THR A 27 0.92 -7.98 -10.01
C THR A 27 2.41 -7.78 -10.25
N GLU A 28 3.05 -8.74 -10.93
CA GLU A 28 4.47 -8.65 -11.29
C GLU A 28 4.74 -7.44 -12.19
N GLN A 29 3.91 -7.21 -13.22
CA GLN A 29 4.01 -6.05 -14.11
C GLN A 29 3.92 -4.73 -13.32
N CYS A 30 2.96 -4.61 -12.42
CA CYS A 30 2.82 -3.43 -11.56
C CYS A 30 4.06 -3.22 -10.66
N LEU A 31 4.55 -4.31 -10.03
CA LEU A 31 5.74 -4.27 -9.17
C LEU A 31 7.01 -3.92 -9.95
N GLN A 32 7.13 -4.35 -11.20
CA GLN A 32 8.22 -3.94 -12.09
C GLN A 32 8.17 -2.43 -12.35
N GLY A 33 6.98 -1.87 -12.55
CA GLY A 33 6.78 -0.43 -12.74
C GLY A 33 7.29 0.44 -11.57
N ILE A 34 7.23 -0.06 -10.32
CA ILE A 34 7.72 0.67 -9.14
C ILE A 34 9.19 0.36 -8.79
N SER A 35 9.83 -0.60 -9.46
CA SER A 35 11.21 -1.03 -9.16
C SER A 35 12.23 0.11 -9.25
N PRO A 36 12.19 1.04 -10.24
CA PRO A 36 13.08 2.19 -10.26
C PRO A 36 12.96 3.05 -8.99
N TYR A 37 11.75 3.23 -8.47
CA TYR A 37 11.49 4.02 -7.26
C TYR A 37 11.97 3.30 -6.00
N LYS A 38 11.89 1.96 -5.95
CA LYS A 38 12.48 1.16 -4.88
C LYS A 38 14.00 1.36 -4.79
N GLN A 39 14.69 1.32 -5.94
CA GLN A 39 16.13 1.53 -6.00
C GLN A 39 16.50 2.98 -5.63
N ALA A 40 15.74 3.94 -6.14
CA ALA A 40 15.87 5.36 -5.81
C ALA A 40 15.74 5.62 -4.30
N HIS A 41 14.71 5.05 -3.69
CA HIS A 41 14.44 5.14 -2.25
C HIS A 41 15.58 4.52 -1.44
N GLY A 42 16.05 3.31 -1.81
CA GLY A 42 17.17 2.66 -1.12
C GLY A 42 18.44 3.50 -1.11
N LYS A 43 18.81 4.11 -2.26
CA LYS A 43 19.94 5.03 -2.34
C LYS A 43 19.76 6.28 -1.47
N ALA A 44 18.54 6.80 -1.39
CA ALA A 44 18.25 7.95 -0.53
C ALA A 44 18.36 7.59 0.96
N ASP A 45 17.88 6.41 1.36
CA ASP A 45 18.01 5.90 2.73
C ASP A 45 19.48 5.73 3.13
N GLU A 46 20.33 5.21 2.23
CA GLU A 46 21.77 5.10 2.44
C GLU A 46 22.45 6.47 2.67
N GLN A 47 21.90 7.54 2.09
CA GLN A 47 22.38 8.91 2.28
C GLN A 47 21.78 9.61 3.52
N GLY A 48 20.85 8.95 4.23
CA GLY A 48 20.11 9.48 5.35
C GLY A 48 18.95 10.41 4.99
N GLY A 49 18.49 10.38 3.73
CA GLY A 49 17.40 11.22 3.23
C GLY A 49 17.73 12.71 3.17
N VAL A 50 16.72 13.54 2.88
CA VAL A 50 16.87 15.00 2.86
C VAL A 50 17.07 15.50 4.29
N TRP A 51 16.52 14.82 5.30
CA TRP A 51 16.73 15.13 6.70
C TRP A 51 18.21 15.17 7.08
N ALA A 52 19.00 14.15 6.72
CA ALA A 52 20.43 14.13 7.03
C ALA A 52 21.17 15.31 6.37
N GLN A 53 20.68 15.84 5.26
CA GLN A 53 21.26 17.01 4.61
C GLN A 53 20.97 18.29 5.41
N PHE A 54 19.76 18.45 5.94
CA PHE A 54 19.44 19.56 6.85
C PHE A 54 20.29 19.52 8.13
N GLU A 55 20.49 18.34 8.72
CA GLU A 55 21.29 18.18 9.95
C GLU A 55 22.77 18.60 9.78
N LYS A 56 23.33 18.39 8.58
CA LYS A 56 24.72 18.74 8.26
C LYS A 56 24.97 20.25 8.17
N ARG A 57 23.95 21.08 8.00
CA ARG A 57 24.09 22.54 7.85
C ARG A 57 23.51 23.29 9.05
N ALA A 58 24.37 23.97 9.80
CA ALA A 58 23.97 24.69 11.00
C ALA A 58 22.88 25.74 10.72
N GLU A 59 22.90 26.36 9.54
CA GLU A 59 22.01 27.45 9.15
C GLU A 59 20.56 27.00 8.90
N ILE A 60 20.35 25.75 8.51
CA ILE A 60 19.02 25.20 8.18
C ILE A 60 18.60 24.04 9.07
N ARG A 61 19.43 23.66 10.05
CA ARG A 61 19.13 22.56 10.99
C ARG A 61 17.81 22.78 11.74
N ASN A 62 17.44 24.03 12.02
CA ASN A 62 16.16 24.33 12.67
C ASN A 62 14.94 23.97 11.79
N ASP A 63 15.13 23.82 10.48
CA ASP A 63 14.10 23.38 9.53
C ASP A 63 14.12 21.85 9.30
N SER A 64 14.95 21.07 10.00
CA SER A 64 15.06 19.60 9.79
C SER A 64 13.73 18.85 9.90
N VAL A 65 12.78 19.34 10.70
CA VAL A 65 11.42 18.74 10.79
C VAL A 65 10.69 18.79 9.43
N LEU A 66 10.93 19.82 8.62
CA LEU A 66 10.38 19.92 7.27
C LEU A 66 10.92 18.79 6.38
N ALA A 67 12.23 18.57 6.43
CA ALA A 67 12.89 17.52 5.67
C ALA A 67 12.45 16.13 6.12
N LEU A 68 12.34 15.89 7.43
CA LEU A 68 11.84 14.64 7.98
C LEU A 68 10.41 14.33 7.50
N LYS A 69 9.54 15.35 7.43
CA LYS A 69 8.18 15.20 6.88
C LYS A 69 8.19 14.83 5.41
N LEU A 70 9.10 15.40 4.63
CA LEU A 70 9.27 15.05 3.22
C LEU A 70 9.74 13.61 3.06
N ASP A 71 10.79 13.20 3.78
CA ASP A 71 11.34 11.83 3.74
C ASP A 71 10.24 10.81 4.09
N ALA A 72 9.49 11.06 5.17
CA ALA A 72 8.35 10.21 5.55
C ALA A 72 7.27 10.14 4.47
N LYS A 73 6.98 11.26 3.80
CA LYS A 73 5.94 11.33 2.76
C LYS A 73 6.36 10.63 1.46
N ILE A 74 7.63 10.69 1.08
CA ILE A 74 8.17 9.94 -0.07
C ILE A 74 8.16 8.44 0.21
N LYS A 75 8.53 8.03 1.43
CA LYS A 75 8.42 6.65 1.88
C LYS A 75 6.98 6.16 1.83
N GLU A 76 6.04 6.96 2.34
CA GLU A 76 4.60 6.67 2.28
C GLU A 76 4.12 6.51 0.83
N LEU A 77 4.57 7.35 -0.10
CA LEU A 77 4.23 7.23 -1.53
C LEU A 77 4.69 5.88 -2.08
N PHE A 78 5.95 5.50 -1.84
CA PHE A 78 6.47 4.19 -2.25
C PHE A 78 5.67 3.03 -1.65
N SER A 79 5.44 3.04 -0.34
CA SER A 79 4.66 2.00 0.34
C SER A 79 3.21 1.91 -0.18
N THR A 80 2.60 3.04 -0.52
CA THR A 80 1.24 3.10 -1.07
C THR A 80 1.17 2.50 -2.47
N LEU A 81 2.14 2.81 -3.35
CA LEU A 81 2.23 2.21 -4.68
C LEU A 81 2.47 0.69 -4.59
N ASN A 82 3.35 0.26 -3.69
CA ASN A 82 3.58 -1.16 -3.43
C ASN A 82 2.30 -1.85 -2.94
N TYR A 83 1.54 -1.21 -2.04
CA TYR A 83 0.25 -1.72 -1.58
C TYR A 83 -0.75 -1.87 -2.74
N LEU A 84 -0.88 -0.87 -3.61
CA LEU A 84 -1.77 -0.93 -4.78
C LEU A 84 -1.43 -2.12 -5.69
N CYS A 85 -0.14 -2.35 -5.97
CA CYS A 85 0.29 -3.48 -6.78
C CYS A 85 -0.04 -4.83 -6.13
N ASN A 86 0.26 -4.99 -4.83
CA ASN A 86 0.02 -6.26 -4.13
C ASN A 86 -1.46 -6.54 -3.87
N THR A 87 -2.33 -5.56 -4.10
CA THR A 87 -3.77 -5.69 -3.86
C THR A 87 -4.60 -5.50 -5.12
N LEU A 88 -4.02 -5.58 -6.32
CA LEU A 88 -4.74 -5.36 -7.59
C LEU A 88 -6.05 -6.16 -7.72
N LYS A 89 -6.08 -7.37 -7.14
CA LYS A 89 -7.21 -8.32 -7.23
C LYS A 89 -7.86 -8.62 -5.87
N GLY A 90 -7.73 -7.71 -4.93
CA GLY A 90 -8.38 -7.80 -3.62
C GLY A 90 -7.44 -7.42 -2.50
N VAL A 91 -8.00 -7.03 -1.37
CA VAL A 91 -7.26 -6.86 -0.12
C VAL A 91 -7.36 -8.17 0.65
N PRO A 92 -6.29 -8.97 0.73
CA PRO A 92 -6.33 -10.19 1.51
C PRO A 92 -6.54 -9.85 2.98
N TYR A 93 -7.27 -10.69 3.71
CA TYR A 93 -7.35 -10.58 5.16
C TYR A 93 -5.94 -10.62 5.76
N ASP A 94 -5.66 -9.74 6.72
CA ASP A 94 -4.54 -9.90 7.63
C ASP A 94 -4.84 -10.99 8.68
N ASP A 95 -3.97 -11.10 9.68
CA ASP A 95 -4.12 -12.07 10.75
C ASP A 95 -5.43 -11.90 11.55
N LEU A 96 -5.82 -10.66 11.86
CA LEU A 96 -7.05 -10.37 12.59
C LEU A 96 -8.27 -10.70 11.73
N GLY A 97 -8.25 -10.30 10.46
CA GLY A 97 -9.33 -10.57 9.51
C GLY A 97 -9.55 -12.07 9.32
N ARG A 98 -8.46 -12.85 9.20
CA ARG A 98 -8.52 -14.31 9.11
C ARG A 98 -9.08 -14.93 10.39
N PHE A 99 -8.66 -14.44 11.54
CA PHE A 99 -9.15 -14.90 12.83
C PHE A 99 -10.65 -14.68 12.98
N ILE A 100 -11.13 -13.46 12.70
CA ILE A 100 -12.56 -13.12 12.78
C ILE A 100 -13.36 -13.88 11.73
N ALA A 101 -12.85 -14.00 10.50
CA ALA A 101 -13.50 -14.77 9.43
C ALA A 101 -13.78 -16.20 9.88
N LYS A 102 -12.78 -16.88 10.45
CA LYS A 102 -12.89 -18.26 10.95
C LYS A 102 -13.90 -18.39 12.08
N GLU A 103 -13.96 -17.42 12.99
CA GLU A 103 -14.95 -17.43 14.06
C GLU A 103 -16.38 -17.26 13.51
N LEU A 104 -16.56 -16.33 12.57
CA LEU A 104 -17.86 -16.02 11.98
C LEU A 104 -18.37 -17.06 10.97
N GLU A 105 -17.55 -18.04 10.59
CA GLU A 105 -18.01 -19.27 9.93
C GLU A 105 -18.83 -20.16 10.87
N GLN A 106 -18.63 -20.04 12.19
CA GLN A 106 -19.22 -20.91 13.19
C GLN A 106 -20.34 -20.23 13.98
N ILE A 107 -20.22 -18.91 14.20
CA ILE A 107 -21.14 -18.15 15.05
C ILE A 107 -21.57 -16.85 14.39
N SER A 108 -22.73 -16.34 14.77
CA SER A 108 -23.24 -15.05 14.28
C SER A 108 -22.42 -13.87 14.85
N ILE A 109 -22.46 -12.70 14.22
CA ILE A 109 -21.84 -11.48 14.78
C ILE A 109 -22.35 -11.18 16.21
N PRO A 110 -23.66 -11.25 16.51
CA PRO A 110 -24.14 -11.12 17.89
C PRO A 110 -23.51 -12.12 18.86
N ASP A 111 -23.39 -13.39 18.46
CA ASP A 111 -22.79 -14.43 19.29
C ASP A 111 -21.28 -14.23 19.46
N PHE A 112 -20.58 -13.78 18.41
CA PHE A 112 -19.18 -13.38 18.48
C PHE A 112 -18.98 -12.25 19.50
N LYS A 113 -19.80 -11.19 19.42
CA LYS A 113 -19.74 -10.08 20.37
C LYS A 113 -19.98 -10.56 21.80
N LYS A 114 -20.98 -11.43 21.99
CA LYS A 114 -21.30 -12.01 23.29
C LYS A 114 -20.13 -12.85 23.84
N LYS A 115 -19.58 -13.76 23.04
CA LYS A 115 -18.45 -14.62 23.40
C LYS A 115 -17.25 -13.79 23.87
N TRP A 116 -16.83 -12.81 23.07
CA TRP A 116 -15.65 -12.00 23.39
C TRP A 116 -15.87 -11.03 24.56
N THR A 117 -17.11 -10.55 24.75
CA THR A 117 -17.46 -9.78 25.95
C THR A 117 -17.36 -10.64 27.21
N GLN A 118 -17.83 -11.90 27.16
CA GLN A 118 -17.73 -12.84 28.28
C GLN A 118 -16.28 -13.24 28.60
N LEU A 119 -15.38 -13.18 27.61
CA LEU A 119 -13.94 -13.38 27.78
C LEU A 119 -13.20 -12.14 28.30
N GLY A 120 -13.91 -11.03 28.56
CA GLY A 120 -13.33 -9.81 29.13
C GLY A 120 -12.83 -8.79 28.11
N THR A 121 -13.05 -9.01 26.80
CA THR A 121 -12.68 -8.01 25.79
C THR A 121 -13.63 -6.81 25.85
N PRO A 122 -13.13 -5.57 25.89
CA PRO A 122 -13.97 -4.37 25.90
C PRO A 122 -14.89 -4.29 24.67
N PRO A 123 -16.19 -3.93 24.83
CA PRO A 123 -17.13 -3.81 23.72
C PRO A 123 -16.65 -2.93 22.57
N GLU A 124 -15.93 -1.84 22.87
CA GLU A 124 -15.36 -0.92 21.88
C GLU A 124 -14.36 -1.64 20.98
N ARG A 125 -13.45 -2.44 21.56
CA ARG A 125 -12.46 -3.23 20.82
C ARG A 125 -13.15 -4.28 19.94
N ILE A 126 -14.15 -4.97 20.47
CA ILE A 126 -14.93 -5.96 19.73
C ILE A 126 -15.66 -5.30 18.55
N ASN A 127 -16.24 -4.11 18.75
CA ASN A 127 -16.92 -3.37 17.69
C ASN A 127 -15.93 -2.98 16.59
N SER A 128 -14.74 -2.47 16.93
CA SER A 128 -13.69 -2.17 15.95
C SER A 128 -13.26 -3.42 15.18
N TRP A 129 -13.13 -4.58 15.83
CA TRP A 129 -12.84 -5.85 15.15
C TRP A 129 -13.93 -6.21 14.12
N VAL A 130 -15.20 -6.12 14.51
CA VAL A 130 -16.32 -6.42 13.61
C VAL A 130 -16.37 -5.43 12.44
N GLU A 131 -16.22 -4.13 12.69
CA GLU A 131 -16.17 -3.10 11.65
C GLU A 131 -15.02 -3.35 10.68
N TYR A 132 -13.83 -3.66 11.20
CA TYR A 132 -12.67 -4.02 10.41
C TYR A 132 -12.94 -5.26 9.54
N TYR A 133 -13.48 -6.34 10.12
CA TYR A 133 -13.79 -7.56 9.36
C TYR A 133 -14.79 -7.29 8.23
N LEU A 134 -15.86 -6.54 8.49
CA LEU A 134 -16.86 -6.21 7.47
C LEU A 134 -16.23 -5.42 6.33
N PHE A 135 -15.40 -4.43 6.65
CA PHE A 135 -14.63 -3.67 5.68
C PHE A 135 -13.68 -4.56 4.86
N ALA A 136 -12.90 -5.41 5.52
CA ALA A 136 -11.96 -6.30 4.86
C ALA A 136 -12.68 -7.33 3.97
N LYS A 137 -13.85 -7.82 4.39
CA LYS A 137 -14.69 -8.75 3.62
C LYS A 137 -15.22 -8.11 2.34
N GLU A 138 -15.67 -6.86 2.41
CA GLU A 138 -16.12 -6.09 1.25
C GLU A 138 -14.98 -5.88 0.25
N ASN A 139 -13.75 -5.68 0.75
CA ASN A 139 -12.57 -5.43 -0.07
C ASN A 139 -11.81 -6.70 -0.50
N LEU A 140 -12.21 -7.88 -0.03
CA LEU A 140 -11.55 -9.16 -0.35
C LEU A 140 -11.51 -9.43 -1.87
N HIS A 141 -12.52 -8.97 -2.59
CA HIS A 141 -12.66 -9.18 -4.02
C HIS A 141 -12.65 -7.87 -4.83
N ARG A 142 -12.25 -6.75 -4.22
CA ARG A 142 -12.16 -5.49 -4.96
C ARG A 142 -11.09 -5.59 -6.04
N SER A 143 -11.40 -5.17 -7.26
CA SER A 143 -10.42 -5.15 -8.37
C SER A 143 -10.05 -3.72 -8.71
N LEU A 144 -8.76 -3.46 -8.80
CA LEU A 144 -8.23 -2.25 -9.42
C LEU A 144 -8.06 -2.47 -10.92
N ILE A 145 -8.14 -1.38 -11.68
CA ILE A 145 -7.84 -1.33 -13.12
C ILE A 145 -6.33 -1.09 -13.25
N LEU A 146 -5.60 -2.07 -13.80
CA LEU A 146 -4.13 -2.05 -13.87
C LEU A 146 -3.62 -0.81 -14.58
N GLU A 147 -4.19 -0.45 -15.72
CA GLU A 147 -3.76 0.68 -16.55
C GLU A 147 -3.84 2.01 -15.78
N LYS A 148 -4.84 2.14 -14.92
CA LYS A 148 -4.98 3.31 -14.05
C LYS A 148 -3.94 3.30 -12.93
N VAL A 149 -3.62 2.13 -12.35
CA VAL A 149 -2.56 2.00 -11.34
C VAL A 149 -1.20 2.33 -11.97
N GLU A 150 -0.94 1.85 -13.18
CA GLU A 150 0.27 2.18 -13.93
C GLU A 150 0.36 3.69 -14.23
N SER A 151 -0.77 4.33 -14.57
CA SER A 151 -0.81 5.79 -14.74
C SER A 151 -0.48 6.52 -13.43
N THR A 152 -1.00 6.08 -12.30
CA THR A 152 -0.65 6.61 -10.97
C THR A 152 0.85 6.40 -10.66
N ILE A 153 1.41 5.25 -10.98
CA ILE A 153 2.85 4.95 -10.83
C ILE A 153 3.69 5.92 -11.68
N GLN A 154 3.34 6.09 -12.96
CA GLN A 154 4.04 7.01 -13.85
C GLN A 154 3.98 8.45 -13.35
N ALA A 155 2.80 8.91 -12.93
CA ALA A 155 2.62 10.25 -12.35
C ALA A 155 3.44 10.43 -11.06
N SER A 156 3.63 9.36 -10.28
CA SER A 156 4.44 9.37 -9.06
C SER A 156 5.93 9.60 -9.34
N GLY A 157 6.41 9.24 -10.53
CA GLY A 157 7.82 9.40 -10.94
C GLY A 157 8.35 10.81 -10.75
N LEU A 158 7.54 11.82 -11.07
CA LEU A 158 7.90 13.23 -10.87
C LEU A 158 8.33 13.55 -9.42
N PHE A 159 7.70 12.93 -8.42
CA PHE A 159 8.02 13.19 -7.01
C PHE A 159 9.31 12.51 -6.60
N PHE A 160 9.55 11.27 -7.04
CA PHE A 160 10.80 10.56 -6.79
C PHE A 160 11.98 11.25 -7.47
N ASP A 161 11.82 11.65 -8.73
CA ASP A 161 12.86 12.36 -9.48
C ASP A 161 13.22 13.69 -8.80
N ARG A 162 12.21 14.45 -8.37
CA ARG A 162 12.44 15.72 -7.66
C ARG A 162 13.08 15.53 -6.29
N TYR A 163 12.71 14.46 -5.58
CA TYR A 163 13.34 14.10 -4.32
C TYR A 163 14.81 13.74 -4.49
N GLN A 164 15.16 12.94 -5.51
CA GLN A 164 16.56 12.65 -5.85
C GLN A 164 17.33 13.91 -6.24
N ASN A 165 16.74 14.78 -7.05
CA ASN A 165 17.36 16.05 -7.42
C ASN A 165 17.69 16.94 -6.21
N LEU A 166 16.85 16.93 -5.16
CA LEU A 166 17.16 17.64 -3.91
C LEU A 166 18.42 17.06 -3.24
N LEU A 167 18.52 15.74 -3.15
CA LEU A 167 19.68 15.07 -2.56
C LEU A 167 20.97 15.38 -3.32
N GLU A 168 20.94 15.36 -4.65
CA GLU A 168 22.09 15.62 -5.51
C GLU A 168 22.56 17.09 -5.45
N LYS A 169 21.61 18.03 -5.43
CA LYS A 169 21.92 19.48 -5.51
C LYS A 169 22.24 20.11 -4.17
N PHE A 170 22.06 19.38 -3.07
CA PHE A 170 22.25 19.90 -1.72
C PHE A 170 23.53 20.73 -1.58
N SER A 171 24.70 20.19 -1.95
CA SER A 171 26.00 20.85 -1.79
C SER A 171 26.16 22.14 -2.60
N SER A 172 25.46 22.26 -3.72
CA SER A 172 25.59 23.37 -4.68
C SER A 172 24.53 24.47 -4.54
N GLN A 173 23.48 24.25 -3.76
CA GLN A 173 22.30 25.12 -3.74
C GLN A 173 22.27 26.07 -2.53
N PRO A 174 21.83 27.34 -2.72
CA PRO A 174 21.58 28.25 -1.61
C PRO A 174 20.61 27.68 -0.58
N GLN A 175 20.86 27.93 0.70
CA GLN A 175 20.07 27.37 1.80
C GLN A 175 18.58 27.70 1.69
N THR A 176 18.26 28.95 1.38
CA THR A 176 16.88 29.44 1.24
C THR A 176 16.12 28.71 0.15
N GLN A 177 16.77 28.52 -1.00
CA GLN A 177 16.20 27.78 -2.12
C GLN A 177 15.97 26.31 -1.78
N PHE A 178 16.92 25.68 -1.06
CA PHE A 178 16.79 24.28 -0.64
C PHE A 178 15.60 24.07 0.30
N ILE A 179 15.41 24.97 1.28
CA ILE A 179 14.24 24.95 2.17
C ILE A 179 12.93 25.13 1.38
N GLU A 180 12.89 26.09 0.45
CA GLU A 180 11.70 26.37 -0.34
C GLU A 180 11.31 25.20 -1.24
N GLU A 181 12.27 24.59 -1.92
CA GLU A 181 12.01 23.43 -2.79
C GLU A 181 11.57 22.20 -1.98
N THR A 182 12.16 21.98 -0.80
CA THR A 182 11.73 20.94 0.15
C THR A 182 10.26 21.14 0.55
N ARG A 183 9.89 22.37 0.93
CA ARG A 183 8.51 22.73 1.32
C ARG A 183 7.54 22.54 0.16
N LYS A 184 7.93 23.00 -1.03
CA LYS A 184 7.11 22.90 -2.24
C LYS A 184 6.89 21.43 -2.63
N LEU A 185 7.93 20.61 -2.59
CA LEU A 185 7.81 19.18 -2.88
C LEU A 185 6.88 18.50 -1.87
N LEU A 186 7.07 18.71 -0.57
CA LEU A 186 6.20 18.16 0.47
C LEU A 186 4.72 18.54 0.24
N SER A 187 4.45 19.83 -0.03
CA SER A 187 3.08 20.29 -0.30
C SER A 187 2.47 19.59 -1.50
N GLN A 188 3.20 19.53 -2.62
CA GLN A 188 2.70 18.96 -3.86
C GLN A 188 2.51 17.45 -3.75
N THR A 189 3.37 16.73 -3.03
CA THR A 189 3.16 15.30 -2.75
C THR A 189 1.92 15.10 -1.89
N ASN A 190 1.70 15.92 -0.86
CA ASN A 190 0.48 15.86 -0.04
C ASN A 190 -0.80 16.11 -0.87
N ASP A 191 -0.76 17.04 -1.81
CA ASP A 191 -1.90 17.31 -2.68
C ASP A 191 -2.14 16.14 -3.64
N PHE A 192 -1.08 15.56 -4.19
CA PHE A 192 -1.18 14.37 -5.04
C PHE A 192 -1.89 13.21 -4.35
N PHE A 193 -1.57 12.92 -3.09
CA PHE A 193 -2.28 11.92 -2.28
C PHE A 193 -3.78 12.17 -2.13
N LYS A 194 -4.21 13.44 -2.12
CA LYS A 194 -5.62 13.82 -1.97
C LYS A 194 -6.36 13.81 -3.30
N THR A 195 -5.66 14.08 -4.39
CA THR A 195 -6.27 14.28 -5.71
C THR A 195 -6.22 13.06 -6.61
N GLU A 196 -5.30 12.13 -6.37
CA GLU A 196 -5.20 10.89 -7.14
C GLU A 196 -6.08 9.80 -6.52
N PRO A 197 -7.24 9.46 -7.14
CA PRO A 197 -8.17 8.44 -6.67
C PRO A 197 -7.57 7.17 -6.05
N TYR A 198 -6.57 6.55 -6.69
CA TYR A 198 -6.04 5.29 -6.17
C TYR A 198 -5.11 5.46 -4.97
N LEU A 199 -4.35 6.55 -4.90
CA LEU A 199 -3.61 6.85 -3.67
C LEU A 199 -4.57 7.15 -2.53
N LEU A 200 -5.62 7.93 -2.78
CA LEU A 200 -6.65 8.24 -1.78
C LEU A 200 -7.34 6.96 -1.28
N GLN A 201 -7.72 6.07 -2.20
CA GLN A 201 -8.32 4.77 -1.87
C GLN A 201 -7.36 3.93 -1.01
N ALA A 202 -6.09 3.79 -1.40
CA ALA A 202 -5.11 3.03 -0.64
C ALA A 202 -4.85 3.60 0.76
N VAL A 203 -4.81 4.94 0.90
CA VAL A 203 -4.71 5.60 2.22
C VAL A 203 -5.92 5.28 3.08
N GLN A 204 -7.13 5.35 2.51
CA GLN A 204 -8.35 5.00 3.23
C GLN A 204 -8.35 3.54 3.68
N GLU A 205 -7.92 2.62 2.83
CA GLU A 205 -7.83 1.20 3.16
C GLU A 205 -6.79 0.92 4.26
N ASN A 206 -5.59 1.49 4.14
CA ASN A 206 -4.55 1.33 5.14
C ASN A 206 -4.93 1.95 6.49
N SER A 207 -5.73 3.03 6.50
CA SER A 207 -6.22 3.65 7.75
C SER A 207 -7.18 2.76 8.55
N ARG A 208 -7.72 1.69 7.94
CA ARG A 208 -8.62 0.74 8.58
C ARG A 208 -7.91 -0.46 9.18
N LEU A 209 -6.63 -0.65 8.89
CA LEU A 209 -5.84 -1.74 9.47
C LEU A 209 -5.74 -1.55 10.98
N LEU A 210 -6.12 -2.59 11.72
CA LEU A 210 -5.99 -2.61 13.18
C LEU A 210 -4.70 -3.33 13.54
N TYR A 211 -3.91 -2.73 14.44
CA TYR A 211 -2.81 -3.45 15.06
C TYR A 211 -3.38 -4.60 15.90
N TRP A 212 -2.93 -5.82 15.61
CA TRP A 212 -3.30 -7.01 16.36
C TRP A 212 -2.04 -7.80 16.69
N ASP A 213 -1.63 -7.74 17.95
CA ASP A 213 -0.66 -8.67 18.50
C ASP A 213 -1.41 -9.83 19.14
N ARG A 214 -1.15 -11.04 18.65
CA ARG A 214 -1.75 -12.28 19.17
C ARG A 214 -1.15 -12.66 20.53
N ASP A 215 0.01 -12.13 20.87
CA ASP A 215 0.82 -12.56 22.00
C ASP A 215 0.62 -11.74 23.30
N GLU A 216 -0.30 -10.76 23.32
CA GLU A 216 -0.63 -9.99 24.53
C GLU A 216 -1.23 -10.83 25.70
N ASN A 217 -1.47 -12.13 25.50
CA ASN A 217 -1.89 -13.07 26.56
C ASN A 217 -0.73 -13.63 27.41
N TYR A 218 0.52 -13.26 27.15
CA TYR A 218 1.63 -13.48 28.08
C TYR A 218 2.07 -12.14 28.68
N GLY A 219 1.54 -11.85 29.86
CA GLY A 219 1.72 -10.59 30.57
C GLY A 219 3.18 -10.13 30.69
N GLY A 220 3.44 -8.94 30.19
CA GLY A 220 4.60 -8.12 30.53
C GLY A 220 4.16 -6.90 31.34
N SER A 221 3.79 -7.13 32.60
CA SER A 221 4.00 -6.27 33.79
C SER A 221 3.21 -6.84 34.97
#